data_AF-A0A2A8PNB9-F1
#
_entry.id   AF-A0A2A8PNB9-F1
#
_cell.length_a   1.000
_cell.length_b   1.000
_cell.length_c   1.000
_cell.angle_alpha   90.00
_cell.angle_beta   90.00
_cell.angle_gamma   90.00
#
_symmetry.space_group_name_H-M   'P 1'
#
loop_
_entity.id
_entity.type
_entity.pdbx_description
1 polymer ?
#
loop_
_entity_poly.entity_id
_entity_poly.type
_entity_poly.pdbx_seq_one_letter_code
_entity_poly.pdbx_strand_id
1 'polypeptide(L)'
;MNEVTNLEERINDLWASIFGVSVCLWFPSFYDFFNATFHAKQLLTGLAGDIFVLTYMLVMIFIWGILMFKVTKLIRKKIKL
;
A
#
# COMPACT_ATOMS: atom_id res chain seq x y z
N MET A 1 7.88 25.17 -17.71
CA MET A 1 8.06 23.98 -16.86
C MET A 1 8.04 22.78 -17.80
N ASN A 2 9.14 22.04 -17.93
CA ASN A 2 9.27 20.97 -18.94
C ASN A 2 8.29 19.82 -18.66
N GLU A 3 7.65 19.28 -19.69
CA GLU A 3 6.75 18.12 -19.58
C GLU A 3 7.42 16.92 -18.89
N VAL A 4 8.72 16.73 -19.13
CA VAL A 4 9.54 15.69 -18.50
C VAL A 4 9.61 15.85 -16.99
N THR A 5 9.77 17.09 -16.49
CA THR A 5 9.87 17.37 -15.05
C THR A 5 8.55 17.12 -14.33
N ASN A 6 7.41 17.49 -14.96
CA ASN A 6 6.08 17.19 -14.43
C ASN A 6 5.81 15.67 -14.38
N LEU A 7 6.27 14.92 -15.40
CA LEU A 7 6.18 13.45 -15.41
C LEU A 7 6.99 12.80 -14.29
N GLU A 8 8.20 13.27 -14.01
CA GLU A 8 9.04 12.74 -12.92
C GLU A 8 8.41 12.99 -11.55
N GLU A 9 7.90 14.19 -11.30
CA GLU A 9 7.25 14.55 -10.04
C GLU A 9 6.02 13.66 -9.77
N ARG A 10 5.19 13.41 -10.79
CA ARG A 10 4.04 12.51 -10.70
C ARG A 10 4.42 11.04 -10.47
N ILE A 11 5.53 10.59 -11.07
CA ILE A 11 6.04 9.23 -10.83
C ILE A 11 6.53 9.12 -9.38
N ASN A 12 7.22 10.15 -8.87
CA ASN A 12 7.74 10.17 -7.50
C ASN A 12 6.60 10.16 -6.46
N ASP A 13 5.55 10.96 -6.68
CA ASP A 13 4.37 11.00 -5.81
C ASP A 13 3.63 9.65 -5.77
N LEU A 14 3.51 8.98 -6.91
CA LEU A 14 2.96 7.63 -6.96
C LEU A 14 3.86 6.60 -6.27
N TRP A 15 5.18 6.72 -6.36
CA TRP A 15 6.10 5.87 -5.62
C TRP A 15 5.97 6.06 -4.11
N ALA A 16 5.83 7.30 -3.64
CA ALA A 16 5.56 7.59 -2.23
C ALA A 16 4.23 6.95 -1.77
N SER A 17 3.20 7.03 -2.61
CA SER A 17 1.91 6.38 -2.36
C SER A 17 2.04 4.85 -2.29
N ILE A 18 2.78 4.23 -3.22
CA ILE A 18 3.04 2.78 -3.23
C ILE A 18 3.79 2.37 -1.97
N PHE A 19 4.80 3.14 -1.57
CA PHE A 19 5.55 2.90 -0.34
C PHE A 19 4.60 2.95 0.88
N GLY A 20 3.77 3.98 0.99
CA GLY A 20 2.78 4.09 2.06
C GLY A 20 1.83 2.89 2.13
N VAL A 21 1.25 2.48 0.99
CA VAL A 21 0.38 1.30 0.93
C VAL A 21 1.13 0.01 1.29
N SER A 22 2.41 -0.09 0.90
CA SER A 22 3.25 -1.24 1.23
C SER A 22 3.52 -1.33 2.74
N VAL A 23 3.72 -0.20 3.42
CA VAL A 23 3.80 -0.14 4.89
C VAL A 23 2.46 -0.51 5.51
N CYS A 24 1.34 -0.03 4.96
CA CYS A 24 0.00 -0.40 5.44
C CYS A 24 -0.30 -1.90 5.30
N LEU A 25 0.25 -2.59 4.29
CA LEU A 25 0.10 -4.04 4.16
C LEU A 25 0.73 -4.83 5.32
N TRP A 26 1.74 -4.25 5.98
CA TRP A 26 2.37 -4.84 7.17
C TRP A 26 1.59 -4.60 8.46
N PHE A 27 0.54 -3.77 8.44
CA PHE A 27 -0.24 -3.42 9.61
C PHE A 27 -0.77 -4.63 10.40
N PRO A 28 -1.29 -5.71 9.80
CA PRO A 28 -1.76 -6.88 10.55
C PRO A 28 -0.64 -7.52 11.37
N SER A 29 0.53 -7.71 10.76
CA SER A 29 1.71 -8.26 11.44
C SER A 29 2.19 -7.36 12.58
N PHE A 30 2.12 -6.04 12.37
CA PHE A 30 2.46 -5.07 13.41
C PHE A 30 1.46 -5.12 14.57
N TYR A 31 0.17 -5.20 14.27
CA TYR A 31 -0.89 -5.32 15.26
C TYR A 31 -0.75 -6.61 16.10
N ASP A 32 -0.45 -7.73 15.47
CA ASP A 32 -0.17 -9.00 16.17
C ASP A 32 1.07 -8.89 17.06
N PHE A 33 2.15 -8.29 16.55
CA PHE A 33 3.37 -8.06 17.32
C PHE A 33 3.11 -7.20 18.57
N PHE A 34 2.33 -6.13 18.45
CA PHE A 34 1.99 -5.27 19.60
C PHE A 34 1.15 -6.03 20.64
N ASN A 35 0.13 -6.76 20.20
CA ASN A 35 -0.69 -7.54 21.13
C ASN A 35 0.13 -8.61 21.87
N ALA A 36 1.05 -9.28 21.17
CA ALA A 36 1.96 -10.25 21.76
C ALA A 36 2.95 -9.60 22.76
N THR A 37 3.51 -8.43 22.40
CA THR A 37 4.52 -7.74 23.22
C THR A 37 3.92 -7.12 24.48
N PHE A 38 2.74 -6.51 24.38
CA PHE A 38 2.11 -5.78 25.48
C PHE A 38 1.07 -6.61 26.24
N HIS A 39 0.90 -7.90 25.91
CA HIS A 39 -0.15 -8.77 26.46
C HIS A 39 -1.55 -8.13 26.43
N ALA A 40 -1.81 -7.29 25.43
CA ALA A 40 -3.09 -6.61 25.28
C ALA A 40 -4.15 -7.62 24.81
N LYS A 41 -5.38 -7.49 25.29
CA LYS A 41 -6.51 -8.23 24.73
C LYS A 41 -6.68 -7.80 23.27
N GLN A 42 -6.52 -8.75 22.35
CA GLN A 42 -6.81 -8.53 20.93
C GLN A 42 -8.25 -8.00 20.80
N LEU A 43 -8.38 -6.85 20.15
CA LEU A 43 -9.67 -6.21 19.88
C LEU A 43 -10.43 -6.95 18.76
N LEU A 44 -9.69 -7.41 17.76
CA LEU A 44 -10.15 -8.28 16.68
C LEU A 44 -9.81 -9.73 17.04
N THR A 45 -10.80 -10.50 17.47
CA THR A 45 -10.65 -11.94 17.79
C THR A 45 -11.70 -12.79 17.10
N GLY A 46 -11.36 -14.06 16.87
CA GLY A 46 -12.22 -15.04 16.22
C GLY A 46 -12.52 -14.72 14.76
N LEU A 47 -13.54 -15.39 14.21
CA LEU A 47 -13.88 -15.37 12.79
C LEU A 47 -14.12 -13.95 12.22
N ALA A 48 -14.67 -13.04 13.03
CA ALA A 48 -14.89 -11.65 12.61
C ALA A 48 -13.57 -10.88 12.42
N GLY A 49 -12.58 -11.12 13.27
CA GLY A 49 -11.24 -10.56 13.14
C GLY A 49 -10.52 -11.08 11.89
N ASP A 50 -10.60 -12.38 11.65
CA ASP A 50 -9.98 -13.02 10.47
C ASP A 50 -10.56 -12.48 9.17
N ILE A 51 -11.89 -12.36 9.08
CA ILE A 51 -12.57 -11.77 7.91
C ILE A 51 -12.16 -10.32 7.71
N PHE A 52 -12.04 -9.53 8.79
CA PHE A 52 -11.61 -8.15 8.71
C PHE A 52 -10.18 -8.03 8.17
N VAL A 53 -9.24 -8.81 8.70
CA VAL A 53 -7.84 -8.81 8.26
C VAL A 53 -7.73 -9.24 6.80
N LEU A 54 -8.43 -10.30 6.39
CA LEU A 54 -8.48 -10.74 5.00
C LEU A 54 -9.04 -9.66 4.07
N THR A 55 -10.16 -9.04 4.45
CA THR A 55 -10.78 -7.96 3.68
C THR A 55 -9.84 -6.76 3.55
N TYR A 56 -9.17 -6.39 4.65
CA TYR A 56 -8.18 -5.32 4.68
C TYR A 56 -7.01 -5.61 3.73
N MET A 57 -6.43 -6.81 3.80
CA MET A 57 -5.33 -7.23 2.93
C MET A 57 -5.75 -7.19 1.45
N LEU A 58 -6.95 -7.69 1.12
CA LEU A 58 -7.47 -7.66 -0.24
C LEU A 58 -7.61 -6.23 -0.78
N VAL A 59 -8.17 -5.31 0.01
CA VAL A 59 -8.32 -3.91 -0.37
C VAL A 59 -6.96 -3.25 -0.58
N MET A 60 -6.01 -3.47 0.33
CA MET A 60 -4.67 -2.88 0.22
C MET A 60 -3.89 -3.43 -0.98
N ILE A 61 -3.97 -4.74 -1.25
CA ILE A 61 -3.37 -5.36 -2.44
C ILE A 61 -3.99 -4.78 -3.72
N PHE A 62 -5.32 -4.59 -3.75
CA PHE A 62 -6.01 -4.04 -4.90
C PHE A 62 -5.56 -2.59 -5.20
N ILE A 63 -5.49 -1.74 -4.15
CA ILE A 63 -4.99 -0.36 -4.27
C ILE A 63 -3.54 -0.35 -4.75
N TRP A 64 -2.69 -1.20 -4.16
CA TRP A 64 -1.28 -1.33 -4.53
C TRP A 64 -1.13 -1.70 -6.02
N GLY A 65 -1.91 -2.67 -6.51
CA GLY A 65 -1.92 -3.08 -7.90
C GLY A 65 -2.31 -1.95 -8.86
N ILE A 66 -3.33 -1.15 -8.51
CA ILE A 66 -3.74 0.02 -9.30
C ILE A 66 -2.61 1.05 -9.37
N LEU A 67 -1.95 1.34 -8.26
CA LEU A 67 -0.85 2.31 -8.22
C LEU A 67 0.34 1.83 -9.05
N MET A 68 0.74 0.57 -8.91
CA MET A 68 1.81 -0.04 -9.71
C MET A 68 1.50 0.01 -11.21
N PHE A 69 0.25 -0.25 -11.60
CA PHE A 69 -0.19 -0.11 -12.99
C PHE A 69 -0.06 1.33 -13.50
N LYS A 70 -0.49 2.33 -12.70
CA LYS A 70 -0.36 3.75 -13.05
C LYS A 70 1.10 4.17 -13.21
N VAL A 71 1.99 3.75 -12.31
CA VAL A 71 3.43 4.03 -12.40
C VAL A 71 4.01 3.41 -13.67
N THR A 72 3.72 2.13 -13.93
CA THR A 72 4.21 1.44 -15.14
C THR A 72 3.76 2.15 -16.42
N LYS A 73 2.50 2.61 -16.47
CA LYS A 73 1.96 3.39 -17.58
C LYS A 73 2.70 4.72 -17.77
N LEU A 74 3.05 5.41 -16.70
CA LEU A 74 3.77 6.69 -16.75
C LEU A 74 5.24 6.52 -17.12
N ILE A 75 5.93 5.50 -16.60
CA ILE A 75 7.30 5.16 -16.99
C ILE A 75 7.35 4.83 -18.49
N ARG A 76 6.40 4.04 -18.99
CA ARG A 76 6.30 3.73 -20.43
C ARG A 76 6.06 4.97 -21.29
N LYS A 77 5.33 5.96 -20.79
CA LYS A 77 5.17 7.26 -21.46
C LYS A 77 6.48 8.05 -21.46
N LYS A 78 7.21 8.08 -20.34
CA LYS A 78 8.52 8.74 -20.22
C LYS A 78 9.55 8.17 -21.20
N ILE A 79 9.60 6.85 -21.40
CA ILE A 79 10.55 6.21 -22.33
C ILE A 79 10.26 6.52 -23.81
N LYS A 80 9.00 6.82 -24.14
CA LYS A 80 8.57 7.11 -25.52
C LYS A 80 8.72 8.57 -25.93
N LEU A 81 8.92 9.46 -24.95
CA LEU A 81 9.21 10.89 -25.14
C LEU A 81 10.72 11.09 -25.29
#